data_AF-A0A419WAZ2-F1
#
_entry.id   AF-A0A419WAZ2-F1
#
_cell.length_a   1.000
_cell.length_b   1.000
_cell.length_c   1.000
_cell.angle_alpha   90.00
_cell.angle_beta   90.00
_cell.angle_gamma   90.00
#
_symmetry.space_group_name_H-M   'P 1'
#
loop_
_entity.id
_entity.type
_entity.pdbx_description
1 polymer ?
#
loop_
_entity_poly.entity_id
_entity_poly.type
_entity_poly.pdbx_seq_one_letter_code
_entity_poly.pdbx_strand_id
1 'polypeptide(L)'
;MIRLLSLSLLIFLFTNCQVKRDETITGKPTLYIIGDSTVKNGRGDGARGLWGWGDPIQQYFDTTKIDIENHALGGTSSRSFRSKGLWDEVLRKIQPGDYVLMQFGHNDNGPINDTIRARGTFKGIGEETEEIDNMLTGEHEIVHSYGWYMRQYIIEAKQKGAVPVVVAPIPRNDWKDGKIIRNDDSYGKWAKEVAELEEVPFINLNEKMAAVLDTIGQEKVTGTYFFDWDHTHTSAKGASLSASKVVEGLKELDNCWLKDYLLANPVINFPVKKKVFIIGDSTVANGDGTIVGWGRELPSFFDTTRVEIINKARGGRSSRSYRYEGLWDEVLEQMGKGDFLLIQFGHNDGGNIDQPKYRGSLQGMGEETQEAHRDSAGIEVVHTYGWYMKKYISEAKAKGATSIVISMIPRNIWKDGKVERATGSYGDWAAEAAQAEGAFFINLNEEVAEEYEAMGPDIVKKFFPKDHTHTNDAGARLNALTLAKEIKDLRDCPLYGYVEIPRN
;
A
#
# COMPACT_ATOMS: atom_id res chain seq x y z
N MET A 1 41.46 79.88 -1.17
CA MET A 1 40.17 79.38 -1.70
C MET A 1 40.31 77.87 -1.85
N ILE A 2 39.99 77.11 -0.81
CA ILE A 2 40.18 75.64 -0.74
C ILE A 2 38.78 75.05 -0.49
N ARG A 3 38.27 74.23 -1.40
CA ARG A 3 37.06 73.44 -1.20
C ARG A 3 37.47 72.00 -0.89
N LEU A 4 37.28 71.56 0.35
CA LEU A 4 37.27 70.15 0.71
C LEU A 4 35.95 69.53 0.25
N LEU A 5 36.03 68.46 -0.54
CA LEU A 5 34.94 67.52 -0.78
C LEU A 5 34.95 66.46 0.32
N SER A 6 33.90 66.43 1.14
CA SER A 6 33.63 65.39 2.12
C SER A 6 33.00 64.17 1.42
N LEU A 7 33.76 63.09 1.31
CA LEU A 7 33.29 61.78 0.86
C LEU A 7 32.63 61.06 2.05
N SER A 8 31.31 60.91 2.03
CA SER A 8 30.59 60.14 3.06
C SER A 8 30.63 58.66 2.68
N LEU A 9 31.38 57.87 3.44
CA LEU A 9 31.45 56.42 3.32
C LEU A 9 30.24 55.80 4.03
N LEU A 10 29.25 55.34 3.27
CA LEU A 10 28.12 54.56 3.80
C LEU A 10 28.61 53.13 4.05
N ILE A 11 28.87 52.79 5.31
CA ILE A 11 29.17 51.41 5.73
C ILE A 11 27.84 50.67 5.87
N PHE A 12 27.50 49.82 4.90
CA PHE A 12 26.46 48.81 5.07
C PHE A 12 27.00 47.74 6.05
N LEU A 13 26.51 47.76 7.29
CA LEU A 13 26.66 46.66 8.22
C LEU A 13 25.83 45.49 7.71
N PHE A 14 26.50 44.49 7.13
CA PHE A 14 25.93 43.16 6.93
C PHE A 14 25.69 42.54 8.32
N THR A 15 24.50 42.72 8.88
CA THR A 15 24.04 41.87 9.99
C THR A 15 23.77 40.50 9.42
N ASN A 16 24.73 39.60 9.65
CA ASN A 16 24.60 38.17 9.50
C ASN A 16 23.33 37.74 10.24
N CYS A 17 22.24 37.46 9.50
CA CYS A 17 20.96 37.03 10.05
C CYS A 17 21.08 35.56 10.47
N GLN A 18 21.90 35.31 11.48
CA GLN A 18 21.82 34.07 12.24
C GLN A 18 20.51 34.15 13.00
N VAL A 19 19.52 33.33 12.60
CA VAL A 19 18.41 33.00 13.49
C VAL A 19 19.11 32.50 14.77
N LYS A 20 18.95 33.23 15.88
CA LYS A 20 19.41 32.78 17.20
C LYS A 20 18.28 31.97 17.82
N ARG A 21 18.63 30.89 18.53
CA ARG A 21 17.65 30.12 19.28
C ARG A 21 17.12 31.07 20.33
N ASP A 22 15.87 31.47 20.20
CA ASP A 22 15.28 32.37 21.17
C ASP A 22 14.99 31.58 22.45
N GLU A 23 15.94 31.65 23.39
CA GLU A 23 15.86 30.98 24.68
C GLU A 23 14.70 31.50 25.55
N THR A 24 14.00 32.55 25.12
CA THR A 24 12.80 33.06 25.79
C THR A 24 11.52 32.30 25.42
N ILE A 25 11.55 31.44 24.41
CA ILE A 25 10.40 30.63 24.00
C ILE A 25 10.19 29.49 25.01
N THR A 26 9.14 29.63 25.82
CA THR A 26 8.75 28.64 26.83
C THR A 26 7.67 27.71 26.29
N GLY A 27 7.99 26.44 26.06
CA GLY A 27 7.01 25.44 25.62
C GLY A 27 7.63 24.30 24.83
N LYS A 28 6.84 23.25 24.61
CA LYS A 28 7.18 22.15 23.70
C LYS A 28 6.85 22.62 22.27
N PRO A 29 7.83 22.80 21.36
CA PRO A 29 7.54 23.25 20.01
C PRO A 29 6.76 22.20 19.22
N THR A 30 6.06 22.64 18.19
CA THR A 30 5.38 21.77 17.22
C THR A 30 6.09 21.82 15.88
N LEU A 31 6.35 20.65 15.31
CA LEU A 31 6.69 20.48 13.90
C LEU A 31 5.39 20.29 13.11
N TYR A 32 5.04 21.28 12.30
CA TYR A 32 3.99 21.17 11.28
C TYR A 32 4.59 20.67 9.96
N ILE A 33 3.92 19.71 9.34
CA ILE A 33 4.30 19.18 8.03
C ILE A 33 3.14 19.46 7.06
N ILE A 34 3.43 20.15 5.97
CA ILE A 34 2.45 20.46 4.92
C ILE A 34 2.92 19.91 3.58
N GLY A 35 1.97 19.49 2.75
CA GLY A 35 2.30 18.90 1.46
C GLY A 35 1.16 18.13 0.81
N ASP A 36 1.55 17.23 -0.10
CA ASP A 36 0.65 16.47 -0.95
C ASP A 36 0.53 14.97 -0.56
N SER A 37 0.08 14.13 -1.50
CA SER A 37 -0.11 12.70 -1.29
C SER A 37 1.17 11.91 -1.01
N THR A 38 2.34 12.45 -1.35
CA THR A 38 3.66 11.85 -1.05
C THR A 38 4.20 12.26 0.32
N VAL A 39 3.47 13.12 1.04
CA VAL A 39 3.81 13.64 2.38
C VAL A 39 2.79 13.22 3.42
N LYS A 40 1.50 13.17 3.05
CA LYS A 40 0.37 12.89 3.97
C LYS A 40 0.59 11.70 4.89
N ASN A 41 -0.03 11.77 6.06
CA ASN A 41 -0.28 10.58 6.85
C ASN A 41 -1.16 9.62 6.05
N GLY A 42 -0.91 8.32 6.17
CA GLY A 42 -1.96 7.34 5.90
C GLY A 42 -3.11 7.55 6.89
N ARG A 43 -4.27 6.90 6.73
CA ARG A 43 -5.26 6.87 7.82
C ARG A 43 -4.85 5.89 8.95
N GLY A 44 -3.55 5.62 9.09
CA GLY A 44 -3.01 4.45 9.81
C GLY A 44 -3.29 3.11 9.13
N ASP A 45 -4.08 3.08 8.05
CA ASP A 45 -4.48 1.90 7.29
C ASP A 45 -3.80 1.78 5.92
N GLY A 46 -2.99 2.78 5.55
CA GLY A 46 -2.38 2.93 4.23
C GLY A 46 -3.33 2.68 3.07
N ALA A 47 -4.55 3.22 3.04
CA ALA A 47 -5.51 2.93 1.96
C ALA A 47 -4.86 2.90 0.55
N ARG A 48 -4.91 1.72 -0.09
CA ARG A 48 -4.21 1.34 -1.36
C ARG A 48 -2.67 1.26 -1.31
N GLY A 49 -2.10 1.07 -0.13
CA GLY A 49 -0.67 0.91 0.08
C GLY A 49 0.14 2.19 -0.04
N LEU A 50 -0.52 3.34 -0.29
CA LEU A 50 0.16 4.60 -0.57
C LEU A 50 0.51 5.33 0.73
N TRP A 51 1.80 5.49 1.00
CA TRP A 51 2.29 6.16 2.21
C TRP A 51 3.06 7.43 1.83
N GLY A 52 2.82 8.52 2.56
CA GLY A 52 3.66 9.70 2.48
C GLY A 52 4.80 9.64 3.49
N TRP A 53 5.92 10.31 3.23
CA TRP A 53 7.07 10.28 4.15
C TRP A 53 6.79 10.94 5.50
N GLY A 54 5.79 11.83 5.57
CA GLY A 54 5.39 12.46 6.83
C GLY A 54 4.71 11.49 7.79
N ASP A 55 4.29 10.31 7.34
CA ASP A 55 3.71 9.27 8.21
C ASP A 55 4.77 8.60 9.13
N PRO A 56 5.85 8.00 8.61
CA PRO A 56 6.88 7.40 9.45
C PRO A 56 7.82 8.42 10.10
N ILE A 57 7.83 9.71 9.69
CA ILE A 57 8.83 10.66 10.17
C ILE A 57 8.77 10.89 11.69
N GLN A 58 7.58 10.79 12.29
CA GLN A 58 7.41 10.95 13.74
C GLN A 58 8.27 9.95 14.54
N GLN A 59 8.56 8.78 13.98
CA GLN A 59 9.35 7.73 14.63
C GLN A 59 10.84 8.09 14.77
N TYR A 60 11.27 9.19 14.14
CA TYR A 60 12.64 9.70 14.20
C TYR A 60 12.82 10.80 15.26
N PHE A 61 11.76 11.29 15.88
CA PHE A 61 11.79 12.40 16.82
C PHE A 61 11.51 11.95 18.26
N ASP A 62 12.14 12.64 19.21
CA ASP A 62 11.85 12.53 20.63
C ASP A 62 10.54 13.27 20.92
N THR A 63 9.42 12.56 20.79
CA THR A 63 8.08 13.12 20.99
C THR A 63 7.79 13.53 22.43
N THR A 64 8.72 13.35 23.37
CA THR A 64 8.63 13.98 24.70
C THR A 64 9.06 15.45 24.67
N LYS A 65 9.81 15.87 23.64
CA LYS A 65 10.38 17.22 23.49
C LYS A 65 9.82 18.05 22.34
N ILE A 66 9.16 17.42 21.36
CA ILE A 66 8.52 18.10 20.22
C ILE A 66 7.19 17.41 19.88
N ASP A 67 6.18 18.19 19.54
CA ASP A 67 4.92 17.68 18.97
C ASP A 67 5.02 17.65 17.45
N ILE A 68 4.32 16.72 16.79
CA ILE A 68 4.38 16.57 15.34
C ILE A 68 2.96 16.52 14.80
N GLU A 69 2.63 17.48 13.94
CA GLU A 69 1.35 17.54 13.25
C GLU A 69 1.57 17.50 11.72
N ASN A 70 1.24 16.37 11.09
CA ASN A 70 1.25 16.27 9.64
C ASN A 70 -0.13 16.62 9.07
N HIS A 71 -0.20 17.75 8.39
CA HIS A 71 -1.38 18.33 7.76
C HIS A 71 -1.41 18.12 6.24
N ALA A 72 -0.43 17.42 5.67
CA ALA A 72 -0.41 17.15 4.25
C ALA A 72 -1.64 16.35 3.80
N LEU A 73 -2.20 16.70 2.64
CA LEU A 73 -3.43 16.11 2.13
C LEU A 73 -3.23 15.54 0.73
N GLY A 74 -3.81 14.37 0.48
CA GLY A 74 -3.73 13.74 -0.83
C GLY A 74 -4.35 14.59 -1.93
N GLY A 75 -3.61 14.82 -3.00
CA GLY A 75 -4.11 15.50 -4.20
C GLY A 75 -4.09 17.04 -4.14
N THR A 76 -3.53 17.64 -3.10
CA THR A 76 -3.30 19.09 -3.04
C THR A 76 -2.01 19.48 -3.76
N SER A 77 -2.02 20.69 -4.31
CA SER A 77 -0.87 21.45 -4.84
C SER A 77 -0.54 22.58 -3.87
N SER A 78 0.54 23.32 -4.11
CA SER A 78 0.88 24.52 -3.32
C SER A 78 -0.28 25.53 -3.31
N ARG A 79 -1.01 25.67 -4.42
CA ARG A 79 -2.24 26.47 -4.54
C ARG A 79 -3.43 25.87 -3.80
N SER A 80 -3.81 24.65 -4.16
CA SER A 80 -5.07 24.07 -3.68
C SER A 80 -5.05 23.70 -2.20
N PHE A 81 -3.87 23.60 -1.60
CA PHE A 81 -3.74 23.51 -0.15
C PHE A 81 -4.21 24.82 0.54
N ARG A 82 -3.93 26.00 -0.05
CA ARG A 82 -4.48 27.28 0.41
C ARG A 82 -5.96 27.43 0.13
N SER A 83 -6.39 27.22 -1.11
CA SER A 83 -7.80 27.46 -1.47
C SER A 83 -8.79 26.54 -0.75
N LYS A 84 -8.31 25.42 -0.20
CA LYS A 84 -9.08 24.53 0.69
C LYS A 84 -9.08 24.96 2.16
N GLY A 85 -8.42 26.05 2.52
CA GLY A 85 -8.29 26.53 3.91
C GLY A 85 -7.37 25.69 4.80
N LEU A 86 -6.65 24.69 4.25
CA LEU A 86 -5.81 23.79 5.05
C LEU A 86 -4.62 24.53 5.66
N TRP A 87 -4.08 25.51 4.94
CA TRP A 87 -3.04 26.36 5.49
C TRP A 87 -3.55 27.27 6.60
N ASP A 88 -4.76 27.81 6.49
CA ASP A 88 -5.33 28.68 7.53
C ASP A 88 -5.54 27.92 8.86
N GLU A 89 -5.78 26.61 8.80
CA GLU A 89 -5.83 25.75 9.98
C GLU A 89 -4.46 25.63 10.65
N VAL A 90 -3.39 25.42 9.88
CA VAL A 90 -2.02 25.33 10.39
C VAL A 90 -1.56 26.68 10.92
N LEU A 91 -1.68 27.75 10.11
CA LEU A 91 -1.20 29.09 10.40
C LEU A 91 -1.78 29.67 11.70
N ARG A 92 -3.04 29.32 12.03
CA ARG A 92 -3.68 29.74 13.29
C ARG A 92 -3.08 29.07 14.53
N LYS A 93 -2.49 27.88 14.38
CA LYS A 93 -1.89 27.12 15.48
C LYS A 93 -0.43 27.50 15.72
N ILE A 94 0.30 27.88 14.67
CA ILE A 94 1.73 28.23 14.74
C ILE A 94 2.00 29.25 15.86
N GLN A 95 2.95 28.90 16.72
CA GLN A 95 3.56 29.75 17.73
C GLN A 95 5.02 30.05 17.40
N PRO A 96 5.61 31.12 17.98
CA PRO A 96 7.04 31.34 17.90
C PRO A 96 7.84 30.12 18.36
N GLY A 97 8.83 29.71 17.57
CA GLY A 97 9.68 28.55 17.85
C GLY A 97 9.21 27.23 17.26
N ASP A 98 8.02 27.20 16.65
CA ASP A 98 7.56 26.05 15.88
C ASP A 98 8.33 25.89 14.56
N TYR A 99 8.19 24.74 13.92
CA TYR A 99 8.82 24.43 12.64
C TYR A 99 7.76 24.11 11.59
N VAL A 100 8.05 24.44 10.32
CA VAL A 100 7.18 24.06 9.19
C VAL A 100 8.02 23.37 8.11
N LEU A 101 7.88 22.06 7.96
CA LEU A 101 8.38 21.34 6.78
C LEU A 101 7.34 21.42 5.67
N MET A 102 7.74 21.85 4.47
CA MET A 102 6.84 21.99 3.33
C MET A 102 7.37 21.31 2.06
N GLN A 103 6.52 20.49 1.43
CA GLN A 103 6.82 19.85 0.15
C GLN A 103 5.59 19.84 -0.78
N PHE A 104 5.73 20.48 -1.94
CA PHE A 104 4.74 20.47 -3.01
C PHE A 104 5.41 20.29 -4.38
N GLY A 105 4.63 20.21 -5.46
CA GLY A 105 5.13 20.18 -6.84
C GLY A 105 4.52 19.08 -7.71
N HIS A 106 4.15 17.92 -7.16
CA HIS A 106 3.62 16.82 -7.99
C HIS A 106 2.29 17.18 -8.64
N ASN A 107 1.40 17.84 -7.89
CA ASN A 107 0.06 18.20 -8.32
C ASN A 107 -0.01 19.57 -8.99
N ASP A 108 0.97 20.44 -8.72
CA ASP A 108 1.15 21.76 -9.31
C ASP A 108 1.37 21.70 -10.83
N ASN A 109 1.92 20.58 -11.33
CA ASN A 109 2.07 20.31 -12.76
C ASN A 109 0.76 19.96 -13.49
N GLY A 110 -0.38 19.96 -12.78
CA GLY A 110 -1.69 19.75 -13.39
C GLY A 110 -2.17 20.96 -14.18
N PRO A 111 -3.33 20.85 -14.87
CA PRO A 111 -3.99 21.99 -15.50
C PRO A 111 -4.34 23.07 -14.48
N ILE A 112 -4.14 24.35 -14.87
CA ILE A 112 -4.50 25.52 -14.07
C ILE A 112 -6.01 25.53 -13.77
N ASN A 113 -6.83 25.22 -14.78
CA ASN A 113 -8.27 25.15 -14.69
C ASN A 113 -8.78 23.93 -15.46
N ASP A 114 -9.63 23.12 -14.83
CA ASP A 114 -10.32 21.98 -15.42
C ASP A 114 -11.55 21.60 -14.57
N THR A 115 -12.39 20.69 -15.05
CA THR A 115 -13.61 20.27 -14.34
C THR A 115 -13.39 19.13 -13.33
N ILE A 116 -12.15 18.67 -13.13
CA ILE A 116 -11.85 17.42 -12.41
C ILE A 116 -11.05 17.69 -11.13
N ARG A 117 -10.08 18.59 -11.19
CA ARG A 117 -9.08 18.86 -10.15
C ARG A 117 -8.78 20.35 -9.95
N ALA A 118 -8.68 21.14 -11.04
CA ALA A 118 -8.42 22.60 -11.05
C ALA A 118 -7.35 23.06 -10.04
N ARG A 119 -6.15 22.46 -10.10
CA ARG A 119 -5.13 22.60 -9.04
C ARG A 119 -3.74 23.03 -9.52
N GLY A 120 -3.54 23.22 -10.82
CA GLY A 120 -2.26 23.61 -11.38
C GLY A 120 -1.82 25.01 -10.96
N THR A 121 -0.53 25.28 -11.14
CA THR A 121 0.08 26.60 -10.94
C THR A 121 0.88 27.00 -12.17
N PHE A 122 1.24 28.28 -12.29
CA PHE A 122 2.28 28.66 -13.24
C PHE A 122 3.63 28.06 -12.83
N LYS A 123 4.44 27.73 -13.84
CA LYS A 123 5.77 27.13 -13.69
C LYS A 123 6.79 28.20 -13.31
N GLY A 124 7.77 27.84 -12.48
CA GLY A 124 8.84 28.75 -12.06
C GLY A 124 8.58 29.44 -10.73
N ILE A 125 9.43 30.43 -10.45
CA ILE A 125 9.45 31.17 -9.17
C ILE A 125 8.94 32.62 -9.29
N GLY A 126 8.49 33.02 -10.48
CA GLY A 126 8.13 34.39 -10.81
C GLY A 126 6.81 34.86 -10.17
N GLU A 127 6.29 35.97 -10.69
CA GLU A 127 5.05 36.63 -10.23
C GLU A 127 3.89 36.40 -11.22
N GLU A 128 3.98 35.39 -12.07
CA GLU A 128 2.95 35.11 -13.08
C GLU A 128 1.58 34.88 -12.43
N THR A 129 0.56 35.54 -12.98
CA THR A 129 -0.81 35.46 -12.50
C THR A 129 -1.83 35.36 -13.63
N GLU A 130 -2.98 34.75 -13.33
CA GLU A 130 -4.17 34.73 -14.20
C GLU A 130 -5.43 34.68 -13.33
N GLU A 131 -6.42 35.50 -13.68
CA GLU A 131 -7.76 35.43 -13.11
C GLU A 131 -8.56 34.34 -13.81
N ILE A 132 -9.18 33.44 -13.05
CA ILE A 132 -10.01 32.38 -13.59
C ILE A 132 -11.35 32.29 -12.87
N ASP A 133 -12.37 31.83 -13.58
CA ASP A 133 -13.53 31.21 -12.95
C ASP A 133 -13.24 29.71 -12.86
N ASN A 134 -13.04 29.21 -11.63
CA ASN A 134 -12.67 27.82 -11.39
C ASN A 134 -13.79 26.89 -11.86
N MET A 135 -13.51 26.05 -12.85
CA MET A 135 -14.52 25.18 -13.46
C MET A 135 -15.00 24.06 -12.53
N LEU A 136 -14.24 23.74 -11.47
CA LEU A 136 -14.60 22.73 -10.48
C LEU A 136 -15.43 23.30 -9.32
N THR A 137 -15.08 24.49 -8.81
CA THR A 137 -15.77 25.09 -7.64
C THR A 137 -16.82 26.13 -8.04
N GLY A 138 -16.73 26.70 -9.24
CA GLY A 138 -17.53 27.84 -9.68
C GLY A 138 -17.11 29.18 -9.06
N GLU A 139 -16.01 29.20 -8.31
CA GLU A 139 -15.51 30.41 -7.64
C GLU A 139 -14.51 31.15 -8.52
N HIS A 140 -14.52 32.48 -8.42
CA HIS A 140 -13.53 33.34 -9.06
C HIS A 140 -12.25 33.38 -8.21
N GLU A 141 -11.08 33.15 -8.81
CA GLU A 141 -9.80 33.20 -8.09
C GLU A 141 -8.63 33.69 -8.98
N ILE A 142 -7.58 34.18 -8.33
CA ILE A 142 -6.32 34.57 -8.98
C ILE A 142 -5.30 33.44 -8.78
N VAL A 143 -4.81 32.87 -9.87
CA VAL A 143 -3.83 31.80 -9.86
C VAL A 143 -2.44 32.38 -9.97
N HIS A 144 -1.54 32.03 -9.05
CA HIS A 144 -0.13 32.45 -9.07
C HIS A 144 0.83 31.32 -9.52
N SER A 145 2.11 31.66 -9.66
CA SER A 145 3.21 30.70 -9.86
C SER A 145 3.44 29.80 -8.64
N TYR A 146 4.05 28.65 -8.87
CA TYR A 146 4.48 27.74 -7.81
C TYR A 146 5.35 28.46 -6.76
N GLY A 147 6.36 29.21 -7.21
CA GLY A 147 7.23 29.90 -6.26
C GLY A 147 6.57 31.05 -5.53
N TRP A 148 5.53 31.68 -6.08
CA TRP A 148 4.72 32.64 -5.32
C TRP A 148 4.05 31.97 -4.12
N TYR A 149 3.34 30.85 -4.34
CA TYR A 149 2.66 30.12 -3.26
C TYR A 149 3.62 29.63 -2.18
N MET A 150 4.77 29.08 -2.60
CA MET A 150 5.82 28.64 -1.67
C MET A 150 6.36 29.80 -0.83
N ARG A 151 6.61 30.96 -1.42
CA ARG A 151 7.04 32.17 -0.69
C ARG A 151 5.99 32.64 0.31
N GLN A 152 4.69 32.60 -0.02
CA GLN A 152 3.64 32.97 0.94
C GLN A 152 3.67 32.09 2.19
N TYR A 153 3.83 30.77 2.05
CA TYR A 153 3.97 29.87 3.22
C TYR A 153 5.15 30.23 4.10
N ILE A 154 6.30 30.51 3.47
CA ILE A 154 7.53 30.89 4.16
C ILE A 154 7.37 32.21 4.91
N ILE A 155 6.86 33.25 4.22
CA ILE A 155 6.67 34.59 4.77
C ILE A 155 5.72 34.54 5.97
N GLU A 156 4.57 33.89 5.83
CA GLU A 156 3.56 33.84 6.88
C GLU A 156 4.03 32.98 8.08
N ALA A 157 4.75 31.88 7.85
CA ALA A 157 5.37 31.11 8.92
C ALA A 157 6.40 31.94 9.70
N LYS A 158 7.28 32.66 9.00
CA LYS A 158 8.26 33.58 9.63
C LYS A 158 7.57 34.70 10.41
N GLN A 159 6.51 35.28 9.89
CA GLN A 159 5.72 36.32 10.57
C GLN A 159 5.10 35.81 11.89
N LYS A 160 4.80 34.52 11.98
CA LYS A 160 4.36 33.85 13.22
C LYS A 160 5.51 33.41 14.14
N GLY A 161 6.76 33.61 13.73
CA GLY A 161 7.95 33.23 14.48
C GLY A 161 8.34 31.76 14.34
N ALA A 162 7.79 31.02 13.37
CA ALA A 162 8.21 29.67 13.06
C ALA A 162 9.41 29.63 12.11
N VAL A 163 10.10 28.49 12.10
CA VAL A 163 11.22 28.20 11.20
C VAL A 163 10.72 27.33 10.03
N PRO A 164 10.47 27.92 8.85
CA PRO A 164 10.13 27.16 7.66
C PRO A 164 11.35 26.44 7.08
N VAL A 165 11.14 25.25 6.53
CA VAL A 165 12.15 24.45 5.82
C VAL A 165 11.49 23.87 4.58
N VAL A 166 12.09 24.12 3.43
CA VAL A 166 11.60 23.63 2.14
C VAL A 166 12.19 22.26 1.85
N VAL A 167 11.35 21.31 1.45
CA VAL A 167 11.76 19.95 1.08
C VAL A 167 11.40 19.74 -0.38
N ALA A 168 12.35 19.29 -1.20
CA ALA A 168 12.09 18.95 -2.60
C ALA A 168 11.11 17.76 -2.70
N PRO A 169 10.21 17.72 -3.71
CA PRO A 169 9.38 16.54 -3.95
C PRO A 169 10.20 15.28 -4.19
N ILE A 170 9.72 14.13 -3.74
CA ILE A 170 10.36 12.83 -4.02
C ILE A 170 10.51 12.60 -5.53
N PRO A 171 11.46 11.78 -5.99
CA PRO A 171 11.46 11.37 -7.38
C PRO A 171 10.24 10.51 -7.70
N ARG A 172 9.87 10.48 -8.98
CA ARG A 172 8.95 9.46 -9.51
C ARG A 172 9.74 8.20 -9.87
N ASN A 173 9.05 7.06 -9.97
CA ASN A 173 9.57 5.79 -10.50
C ASN A 173 9.77 5.83 -12.02
N ASP A 174 10.30 6.93 -12.54
CA ASP A 174 10.58 7.15 -13.94
C ASP A 174 12.08 6.97 -14.17
N TRP A 175 12.45 6.05 -15.06
CA TRP A 175 13.84 5.64 -15.26
C TRP A 175 14.34 5.99 -16.65
N LYS A 176 15.59 6.41 -16.73
CA LYS A 176 16.35 6.62 -17.96
C LYS A 176 17.77 6.11 -17.76
N ASP A 177 18.24 5.27 -18.67
CA ASP A 177 19.60 4.72 -18.66
C ASP A 177 19.98 4.07 -17.32
N GLY A 178 19.04 3.34 -16.70
CA GLY A 178 19.23 2.66 -15.42
C GLY A 178 19.25 3.57 -14.20
N LYS A 179 18.88 4.86 -14.34
CA LYS A 179 18.78 5.82 -13.24
C LYS A 179 17.41 6.47 -13.16
N ILE A 180 17.01 6.85 -11.96
CA ILE A 180 15.80 7.65 -11.74
C ILE A 180 15.97 9.05 -12.32
N ILE A 181 14.93 9.58 -12.96
CA ILE A 181 14.93 10.95 -13.45
C ILE A 181 14.81 11.92 -12.27
N ARG A 182 15.79 12.81 -12.14
CA ARG A 182 15.79 13.86 -11.11
C ARG A 182 14.86 15.01 -11.49
N ASN A 183 14.34 15.69 -10.48
CA ASN A 183 13.52 16.88 -10.64
C ASN A 183 14.35 18.18 -10.62
N ASP A 184 15.52 18.16 -11.27
CA ASP A 184 16.50 19.26 -11.22
C ASP A 184 16.21 20.38 -12.22
N ASP A 185 15.21 20.21 -13.09
CA ASP A 185 14.81 21.20 -14.09
C ASP A 185 13.37 21.72 -13.89
N SER A 186 12.67 21.28 -12.83
CA SER A 186 11.31 21.74 -12.53
C SER A 186 11.07 21.98 -11.03
N TYR A 187 10.04 21.39 -10.42
CA TYR A 187 9.61 21.70 -9.05
C TYR A 187 10.69 21.45 -7.98
N GLY A 188 11.61 20.50 -8.18
CA GLY A 188 12.74 20.29 -7.27
C GLY A 188 13.71 21.48 -7.30
N LYS A 189 14.03 21.96 -8.50
CA LYS A 189 14.79 23.20 -8.72
C LYS A 189 14.08 24.42 -8.19
N TRP A 190 12.81 24.63 -8.52
CA TRP A 190 12.09 25.83 -8.06
C TRP A 190 11.90 25.84 -6.54
N ALA A 191 11.72 24.67 -5.90
CA ALA A 191 11.72 24.57 -4.44
C ALA A 191 13.06 25.03 -3.85
N LYS A 192 14.18 24.61 -4.44
CA LYS A 192 15.52 25.04 -4.05
C LYS A 192 15.70 26.55 -4.23
N GLU A 193 15.37 27.07 -5.41
CA GLU A 193 15.53 28.50 -5.73
C GLU A 193 14.67 29.39 -4.81
N VAL A 194 13.44 28.98 -4.48
CA VAL A 194 12.61 29.69 -3.49
C VAL A 194 13.26 29.66 -2.10
N ALA A 195 13.80 28.52 -1.69
CA ALA A 195 14.45 28.41 -0.38
C ALA A 195 15.69 29.30 -0.28
N GLU A 196 16.49 29.37 -1.34
CA GLU A 196 17.64 30.26 -1.46
C GLU A 196 17.22 31.74 -1.46
N LEU A 197 16.20 32.10 -2.24
CA LEU A 197 15.67 33.46 -2.34
C LEU A 197 15.13 33.97 -0.99
N GLU A 198 14.45 33.10 -0.26
CA GLU A 198 13.89 33.43 1.05
C GLU A 198 14.88 33.17 2.20
N GLU A 199 16.11 32.75 1.92
CA GLU A 199 17.13 32.44 2.93
C GLU A 199 16.64 31.44 4.00
N VAL A 200 15.91 30.40 3.57
CA VAL A 200 15.42 29.32 4.46
C VAL A 200 16.12 28.00 4.16
N PRO A 201 16.22 27.08 5.15
CA PRO A 201 16.84 25.79 4.91
C PRO A 201 16.12 24.97 3.83
N PHE A 202 16.91 24.25 3.03
CA PHE A 202 16.43 23.38 1.96
C PHE A 202 16.94 21.95 2.14
N ILE A 203 16.06 20.97 1.95
CA ILE A 203 16.41 19.56 1.91
C ILE A 203 16.14 19.02 0.50
N ASN A 204 17.22 18.61 -0.19
CA ASN A 204 17.11 17.96 -1.50
C ASN A 204 16.71 16.48 -1.35
N LEU A 205 15.48 16.23 -0.91
CA LEU A 205 14.93 14.87 -0.78
C LEU A 205 14.89 14.14 -2.13
N ASN A 206 14.67 14.86 -3.24
CA ASN A 206 14.65 14.29 -4.58
C ASN A 206 15.94 13.53 -4.88
N GLU A 207 17.09 14.22 -4.79
CA GLU A 207 18.39 13.63 -5.08
C GLU A 207 18.79 12.58 -4.04
N LYS A 208 18.60 12.87 -2.74
CA LYS A 208 18.95 11.92 -1.66
C LYS A 208 18.23 10.58 -1.82
N MET A 209 16.95 10.61 -2.19
CA MET A 209 16.19 9.40 -2.44
C MET A 209 16.60 8.73 -3.75
N ALA A 210 16.71 9.50 -4.85
CA ALA A 210 17.07 8.97 -6.15
C ALA A 210 18.46 8.30 -6.14
N ALA A 211 19.44 8.87 -5.46
CA ALA A 211 20.78 8.29 -5.31
C ALA A 211 20.75 6.90 -4.67
N VAL A 212 19.92 6.67 -3.64
CA VAL A 212 19.76 5.35 -3.04
C VAL A 212 19.06 4.39 -4.00
N LEU A 213 18.00 4.83 -4.64
CA LEU A 213 17.23 3.99 -5.55
C LEU A 213 18.04 3.56 -6.78
N ASP A 214 18.88 4.43 -7.33
CA ASP A 214 19.83 4.08 -8.39
C ASP A 214 20.72 2.89 -8.01
N THR A 215 21.18 2.82 -6.76
CA THR A 215 22.01 1.69 -6.30
C THR A 215 21.21 0.38 -6.15
N ILE A 216 19.90 0.47 -5.93
CA ILE A 216 19.01 -0.67 -5.80
C ILE A 216 18.64 -1.23 -7.18
N GLY A 217 18.41 -0.34 -8.15
CA GLY A 217 18.06 -0.67 -9.54
C GLY A 217 16.55 -0.87 -9.77
N GLN A 218 16.09 -0.52 -10.97
CA GLN A 218 14.68 -0.44 -11.36
C GLN A 218 13.83 -1.66 -11.00
N GLU A 219 14.33 -2.87 -11.29
CA GLU A 219 13.61 -4.14 -11.04
C GLU A 219 13.30 -4.36 -9.55
N LYS A 220 14.18 -3.91 -8.66
CA LYS A 220 14.01 -4.06 -7.20
C LYS A 220 13.30 -2.86 -6.58
N VAL A 221 13.27 -1.72 -7.26
CA VAL A 221 12.55 -0.52 -6.80
C VAL A 221 11.05 -0.66 -7.08
N THR A 222 10.70 -1.12 -8.29
CA THR A 222 9.32 -1.31 -8.74
C THR A 222 8.69 -2.50 -8.02
N GLY A 223 7.46 -2.33 -7.52
CA GLY A 223 6.77 -3.30 -6.66
C GLY A 223 7.24 -3.35 -5.19
N THR A 224 8.32 -2.64 -4.84
CA THR A 224 8.87 -2.63 -3.47
C THR A 224 8.84 -1.25 -2.81
N TYR A 225 9.38 -0.23 -3.47
CA TYR A 225 9.43 1.16 -2.98
C TYR A 225 8.35 2.03 -3.63
N PHE A 226 8.05 1.73 -4.89
CA PHE A 226 6.90 2.23 -5.66
C PHE A 226 6.06 1.05 -6.15
N PHE A 227 4.95 1.34 -6.82
CA PHE A 227 4.06 0.32 -7.36
C PHE A 227 4.24 0.18 -8.88
N ASP A 228 3.95 -1.02 -9.40
CA ASP A 228 3.96 -1.25 -10.85
C ASP A 228 2.86 -0.42 -11.56
N TRP A 229 1.77 -0.15 -10.84
CA TRP A 229 0.62 0.62 -11.33
C TRP A 229 0.70 2.12 -10.96
N ASP A 230 1.66 2.54 -10.13
CA ASP A 230 1.81 3.92 -9.67
C ASP A 230 3.29 4.33 -9.57
N HIS A 231 3.67 5.23 -10.47
CA HIS A 231 5.04 5.76 -10.54
C HIS A 231 5.26 6.98 -9.63
N THR A 232 4.25 7.51 -8.94
CA THR A 232 4.39 8.69 -8.07
C THR A 232 4.34 8.33 -6.59
N HIS A 233 3.43 7.45 -6.18
CA HIS A 233 3.23 7.16 -4.75
C HIS A 233 4.11 6.01 -4.27
N THR A 234 4.59 6.13 -3.04
CA THR A 234 5.48 5.15 -2.43
C THR A 234 4.71 4.14 -1.59
N SER A 235 5.27 2.93 -1.48
CA SER A 235 4.88 1.95 -0.48
C SER A 235 5.32 2.41 0.92
N ALA A 236 4.96 1.67 1.99
CA ALA A 236 5.47 1.95 3.34
C ALA A 236 7.01 1.93 3.40
N LYS A 237 7.65 1.06 2.60
CA LYS A 237 9.11 0.97 2.50
C LYS A 237 9.70 2.16 1.76
N GLY A 238 9.04 2.61 0.69
CA GLY A 238 9.39 3.84 -0.01
C GLY A 238 9.28 5.07 0.88
N ALA A 239 8.14 5.25 1.56
CA ALA A 239 7.91 6.35 2.49
C ALA A 239 8.91 6.36 3.65
N SER A 240 9.28 5.19 4.18
CA SER A 240 10.29 5.09 5.25
C SER A 240 11.70 5.46 4.76
N LEU A 241 12.06 5.06 3.53
CA LEU A 241 13.29 5.52 2.90
C LEU A 241 13.27 7.05 2.75
N SER A 242 12.20 7.61 2.19
CA SER A 242 12.03 9.06 2.03
C SER A 242 12.17 9.79 3.37
N ALA A 243 11.49 9.34 4.42
CA ALA A 243 11.57 9.93 5.75
C ALA A 243 13.00 9.88 6.33
N SER A 244 13.71 8.75 6.17
CA SER A 244 15.11 8.65 6.58
C SER A 244 15.99 9.68 5.87
N LYS A 245 15.69 10.00 4.60
CA LYS A 245 16.45 10.97 3.80
C LYS A 245 16.10 12.42 4.14
N VAL A 246 14.86 12.69 4.55
CA VAL A 246 14.50 13.97 5.18
C VAL A 246 15.29 14.16 6.48
N VAL A 247 15.35 13.14 7.33
CA VAL A 247 16.09 13.18 8.60
C VAL A 247 17.60 13.33 8.38
N GLU A 248 18.16 12.65 7.39
CA GLU A 248 19.54 12.85 6.96
C GLU A 248 19.78 14.31 6.54
N GLY A 249 18.90 14.87 5.70
CA GLY A 249 18.96 16.28 5.30
C GLY A 249 18.87 17.23 6.50
N LEU A 250 17.99 16.98 7.46
CA LEU A 250 17.88 17.79 8.69
C LEU A 250 19.19 17.83 9.48
N LYS A 251 19.91 16.70 9.57
CA LYS A 251 21.19 16.61 10.27
C LYS A 251 22.29 17.44 9.60
N GLU A 252 22.21 17.62 8.28
CA GLU A 252 23.15 18.40 7.46
C GLU A 252 22.88 19.91 7.50
N LEU A 253 21.72 20.36 8.00
CA LEU A 253 21.40 21.78 8.09
C LEU A 253 22.20 22.44 9.22
N ASP A 254 23.00 23.46 8.89
CA ASP A 254 23.79 24.18 9.91
C ASP A 254 22.92 25.02 10.86
N ASN A 255 21.90 25.71 10.32
CA ASN A 255 21.10 26.71 11.05
C ASN A 255 19.64 26.27 11.31
N CYS A 256 19.41 24.98 11.55
CA CYS A 256 18.08 24.46 11.92
C CYS A 256 18.18 23.55 13.14
N TRP A 257 17.66 23.99 14.29
CA TRP A 257 17.66 23.20 15.53
C TRP A 257 16.60 22.10 15.56
N LEU A 258 15.80 21.92 14.50
CA LEU A 258 14.87 20.79 14.42
C LEU A 258 15.61 19.45 14.61
N LYS A 259 16.88 19.38 14.16
CA LYS A 259 17.75 18.21 14.34
C LYS A 259 18.04 17.85 15.81
N ASP A 260 17.94 18.81 16.73
CA ASP A 260 18.19 18.59 18.16
C ASP A 260 17.08 17.74 18.82
N TYR A 261 15.93 17.63 18.17
CA TYR A 261 14.80 16.81 18.63
C TYR A 261 14.82 15.40 18.05
N LEU A 262 15.82 15.04 17.24
CA LEU A 262 15.93 13.69 16.67
C LEU A 262 16.37 12.67 17.72
N LEU A 263 15.83 11.46 17.65
CA LEU A 263 16.31 10.32 18.41
C LEU A 263 17.70 9.90 17.91
N ALA A 264 18.60 9.57 18.84
CA ALA A 264 19.91 9.03 18.49
C ALA A 264 19.81 7.68 17.77
N ASN A 265 18.90 6.81 18.23
CA ASN A 265 18.68 5.46 17.70
C ASN A 265 17.16 5.22 17.53
N PRO A 266 16.53 5.76 16.47
CA PRO A 266 15.11 5.57 16.24
C PRO A 266 14.80 4.11 15.89
N VAL A 267 13.69 3.58 16.42
CA VAL A 267 13.17 2.26 16.05
C VAL A 267 12.02 2.46 15.06
N ILE A 268 12.25 2.10 13.81
CA ILE A 268 11.27 2.29 12.74
C ILE A 268 10.41 1.04 12.60
N ASN A 269 9.15 1.16 12.99
CA ASN A 269 8.13 0.14 12.83
C ASN A 269 7.34 0.40 11.55
N PHE A 270 7.26 -0.62 10.70
CA PHE A 270 6.33 -0.64 9.58
C PHE A 270 4.93 -1.03 10.06
N PRO A 271 3.87 -0.64 9.34
CA PRO A 271 2.54 -1.20 9.58
C PRO A 271 2.60 -2.73 9.60
N VAL A 272 2.04 -3.36 10.63
CA VAL A 272 2.01 -4.82 10.74
C VAL A 272 1.16 -5.37 9.59
N LYS A 273 1.79 -6.09 8.66
CA LYS A 273 1.06 -6.77 7.58
C LYS A 273 0.11 -7.80 8.18
N LYS A 274 -1.15 -7.78 7.76
CA LYS A 274 -2.05 -8.91 8.06
C LYS A 274 -1.64 -10.10 7.21
N LYS A 275 -1.60 -11.29 7.79
CA LYS A 275 -1.31 -12.49 7.02
C LYS A 275 -2.59 -13.02 6.38
N VAL A 276 -2.49 -13.45 5.14
CA VAL A 276 -3.56 -14.17 4.42
C VAL A 276 -3.02 -15.56 4.14
N PHE A 277 -3.41 -16.52 4.96
CA PHE A 277 -3.06 -17.92 4.77
C PHE A 277 -3.97 -18.55 3.73
N ILE A 278 -3.39 -19.28 2.78
CA ILE A 278 -4.14 -20.04 1.79
C ILE A 278 -3.86 -21.52 2.01
N ILE A 279 -4.92 -22.31 2.22
CA ILE A 279 -4.81 -23.78 2.30
C ILE A 279 -5.68 -24.43 1.23
N GLY A 280 -5.20 -25.54 0.69
CA GLY A 280 -5.89 -26.23 -0.39
C GLY A 280 -5.05 -27.28 -1.09
N ASP A 281 -5.55 -27.72 -2.24
CA ASP A 281 -4.98 -28.79 -3.07
C ASP A 281 -4.07 -28.28 -4.21
N SER A 282 -3.83 -29.10 -5.24
CA SER A 282 -3.00 -28.76 -6.40
C SER A 282 -3.54 -27.61 -7.25
N THR A 283 -4.86 -27.37 -7.25
CA THR A 283 -5.48 -26.25 -7.97
C THR A 283 -5.29 -24.90 -7.26
N VAL A 284 -4.73 -24.94 -6.04
CA VAL A 284 -4.45 -23.76 -5.20
C VAL A 284 -2.94 -23.58 -5.01
N ALA A 285 -2.18 -24.67 -4.89
CA ALA A 285 -0.75 -24.67 -4.62
C ALA A 285 0.08 -23.96 -5.71
N ASN A 286 1.28 -23.49 -5.33
CA ASN A 286 2.19 -22.82 -6.26
C ASN A 286 2.55 -23.66 -7.51
N GLY A 287 2.55 -24.98 -7.36
CA GLY A 287 2.77 -25.90 -8.47
C GLY A 287 4.24 -26.08 -8.86
N ASP A 288 4.47 -26.61 -10.07
CA ASP A 288 5.80 -26.95 -10.61
C ASP A 288 6.16 -26.14 -11.88
N GLY A 289 5.36 -25.13 -12.20
CA GLY A 289 5.48 -24.31 -13.41
C GLY A 289 4.77 -24.88 -14.65
N THR A 290 4.45 -26.18 -14.68
CA THR A 290 3.56 -26.75 -15.72
C THR A 290 2.12 -26.81 -15.23
N ILE A 291 1.96 -27.22 -13.97
CA ILE A 291 0.70 -27.16 -13.23
C ILE A 291 0.84 -26.02 -12.24
N VAL A 292 -0.15 -25.12 -12.22
CA VAL A 292 -0.14 -23.90 -11.42
C VAL A 292 -1.52 -23.72 -10.81
N GLY A 293 -1.56 -23.54 -9.50
CA GLY A 293 -2.79 -23.21 -8.77
C GLY A 293 -2.98 -21.71 -8.61
N TRP A 294 -4.23 -21.29 -8.42
CA TRP A 294 -4.60 -19.87 -8.35
C TRP A 294 -3.95 -19.13 -7.17
N GLY A 295 -3.60 -19.83 -6.09
CA GLY A 295 -2.95 -19.22 -4.93
C GLY A 295 -1.56 -18.66 -5.23
N ARG A 296 -0.91 -19.09 -6.33
CA ARG A 296 0.34 -18.50 -6.83
C ARG A 296 0.13 -17.09 -7.39
N GLU A 297 -0.97 -16.91 -8.12
CA GLU A 297 -1.26 -15.69 -8.88
C GLU A 297 -1.99 -14.64 -8.04
N LEU A 298 -2.68 -15.07 -6.99
CA LEU A 298 -3.46 -14.19 -6.11
C LEU A 298 -2.70 -12.96 -5.58
N PRO A 299 -1.41 -13.02 -5.18
CA PRO A 299 -0.68 -11.84 -4.69
C PRO A 299 -0.65 -10.67 -5.67
N SER A 300 -0.79 -10.92 -6.99
CA SER A 300 -0.82 -9.86 -8.01
C SER A 300 -2.09 -9.00 -7.98
N PHE A 301 -3.12 -9.43 -7.24
CA PHE A 301 -4.39 -8.73 -7.06
C PHE A 301 -4.59 -8.20 -5.63
N PHE A 302 -3.51 -8.15 -4.83
CA PHE A 302 -3.53 -7.70 -3.45
C PHE A 302 -2.49 -6.62 -3.21
N ASP A 303 -2.82 -5.72 -2.30
CA ASP A 303 -1.87 -4.77 -1.74
C ASP A 303 -0.90 -5.48 -0.78
N THR A 304 0.16 -6.05 -1.36
CA THR A 304 1.19 -6.78 -0.63
C THR A 304 2.04 -5.88 0.27
N THR A 305 1.80 -4.57 0.30
CA THR A 305 2.41 -3.66 1.28
C THR A 305 1.68 -3.71 2.63
N ARG A 306 0.39 -4.08 2.63
CA ARG A 306 -0.46 -4.18 3.83
C ARG A 306 -0.84 -5.60 4.22
N VAL A 307 -0.75 -6.54 3.28
CA VAL A 307 -0.93 -7.97 3.57
C VAL A 307 0.27 -8.79 3.13
N GLU A 308 0.49 -9.90 3.82
CA GLU A 308 1.41 -10.95 3.40
C GLU A 308 0.58 -12.16 2.97
N ILE A 309 0.63 -12.51 1.69
CA ILE A 309 -0.07 -13.69 1.16
C ILE A 309 0.83 -14.91 1.34
N ILE A 310 0.39 -15.89 2.12
CA ILE A 310 1.16 -17.08 2.48
C ILE A 310 0.44 -18.31 1.93
N ASN A 311 0.83 -18.73 0.72
CA ASN A 311 0.26 -19.93 0.10
C ASN A 311 0.84 -21.21 0.70
N LYS A 312 0.04 -21.90 1.50
CA LYS A 312 0.35 -23.16 2.18
C LYS A 312 -0.39 -24.34 1.57
N ALA A 313 -1.09 -24.15 0.46
CA ALA A 313 -1.72 -25.25 -0.28
C ALA A 313 -0.66 -26.23 -0.81
N ARG A 314 -1.02 -27.52 -0.85
CA ARG A 314 -0.12 -28.61 -1.24
C ARG A 314 -0.79 -29.53 -2.24
N GLY A 315 -0.06 -29.81 -3.33
CA GLY A 315 -0.53 -30.70 -4.38
C GLY A 315 -0.93 -32.07 -3.85
N GLY A 316 -2.09 -32.55 -4.31
CA GLY A 316 -2.62 -33.86 -3.96
C GLY A 316 -3.14 -34.00 -2.53
N ARG A 317 -3.37 -32.92 -1.79
CA ARG A 317 -4.00 -32.99 -0.46
C ARG A 317 -5.52 -32.85 -0.56
N SER A 318 -6.22 -33.50 0.36
CA SER A 318 -7.64 -33.31 0.66
C SER A 318 -7.81 -32.56 1.98
N SER A 319 -9.05 -32.22 2.34
CA SER A 319 -9.34 -31.64 3.66
C SER A 319 -8.87 -32.55 4.81
N ARG A 320 -8.95 -33.87 4.64
CA ARG A 320 -8.43 -34.90 5.55
C ARG A 320 -6.91 -34.94 5.58
N SER A 321 -6.27 -35.16 4.42
CA SER A 321 -4.85 -35.46 4.39
C SER A 321 -3.98 -34.28 4.79
N TYR A 322 -4.47 -33.06 4.56
CA TYR A 322 -3.81 -31.86 5.02
C TYR A 322 -3.69 -31.79 6.56
N ARG A 323 -4.63 -32.42 7.30
CA ARG A 323 -4.54 -32.53 8.76
C ARG A 323 -3.56 -33.59 9.22
N TYR A 324 -3.73 -34.85 8.80
CA TYR A 324 -2.94 -35.93 9.38
C TYR A 324 -1.44 -35.80 9.04
N GLU A 325 -1.08 -35.01 8.02
CA GLU A 325 0.30 -34.69 7.67
C GLU A 325 0.90 -33.54 8.51
N GLY A 326 0.14 -32.93 9.42
CA GLY A 326 0.59 -31.82 10.26
C GLY A 326 0.66 -30.46 9.56
N LEU A 327 0.28 -30.39 8.28
CA LEU A 327 0.36 -29.15 7.49
C LEU A 327 -0.54 -28.04 8.05
N TRP A 328 -1.68 -28.42 8.63
CA TRP A 328 -2.55 -27.47 9.32
C TRP A 328 -1.94 -26.91 10.60
N ASP A 329 -1.26 -27.74 11.39
CA ASP A 329 -0.67 -27.32 12.64
C ASP A 329 0.42 -26.26 12.39
N GLU A 330 1.22 -26.41 11.33
CA GLU A 330 2.18 -25.39 10.88
C GLU A 330 1.53 -24.04 10.54
N VAL A 331 0.33 -24.06 9.95
CA VAL A 331 -0.43 -22.84 9.61
C VAL A 331 -0.99 -22.22 10.89
N LEU A 332 -1.62 -23.03 11.73
CA LEU A 332 -2.29 -22.60 12.95
C LEU A 332 -1.32 -22.02 13.99
N GLU A 333 -0.07 -22.49 14.03
CA GLU A 333 1.00 -21.95 14.88
C GLU A 333 1.38 -20.51 14.48
N GLN A 334 1.33 -20.19 13.19
CA GLN A 334 1.74 -18.89 12.64
C GLN A 334 0.62 -17.85 12.59
N MET A 335 -0.62 -18.28 12.79
CA MET A 335 -1.84 -17.49 12.68
C MET A 335 -2.15 -16.71 13.95
N GLY A 336 -2.50 -15.44 13.80
CA GLY A 336 -2.86 -14.55 14.89
C GLY A 336 -4.11 -13.71 14.64
N LYS A 337 -4.42 -12.84 15.61
CA LYS A 337 -5.63 -12.01 15.61
C LYS A 337 -5.65 -11.03 14.43
N GLY A 338 -6.71 -11.08 13.65
CA GLY A 338 -6.94 -10.23 12.48
C GLY A 338 -6.22 -10.68 11.21
N ASP A 339 -5.62 -11.88 11.21
CA ASP A 339 -5.21 -12.56 9.98
C ASP A 339 -6.42 -13.13 9.25
N PHE A 340 -6.21 -13.57 8.01
CA PHE A 340 -7.23 -14.17 7.15
C PHE A 340 -6.84 -15.60 6.78
N LEU A 341 -7.85 -16.44 6.58
CA LEU A 341 -7.69 -17.81 6.08
C LEU A 341 -8.59 -18.03 4.85
N LEU A 342 -7.98 -18.32 3.71
CA LEU A 342 -8.64 -18.77 2.48
C LEU A 342 -8.53 -20.30 2.42
N ILE A 343 -9.68 -20.99 2.34
CA ILE A 343 -9.75 -22.46 2.36
C ILE A 343 -10.42 -22.96 1.07
N GLN A 344 -9.76 -23.83 0.31
CA GLN A 344 -10.37 -24.53 -0.82
C GLN A 344 -9.92 -25.99 -0.91
N PHE A 345 -10.84 -26.92 -0.66
CA PHE A 345 -10.65 -28.37 -0.83
C PHE A 345 -11.87 -29.00 -1.53
N GLY A 346 -11.70 -30.23 -2.02
CA GLY A 346 -12.77 -31.00 -2.68
C GLY A 346 -12.25 -31.98 -3.75
N HIS A 347 -11.25 -31.58 -4.56
CA HIS A 347 -10.82 -32.39 -5.71
C HIS A 347 -10.26 -33.76 -5.33
N ASN A 348 -9.61 -33.86 -4.17
CA ASN A 348 -8.99 -35.09 -3.67
C ASN A 348 -9.81 -35.78 -2.57
N ASP A 349 -10.89 -35.14 -2.10
CA ASP A 349 -11.74 -35.63 -1.02
C ASP A 349 -12.65 -36.78 -1.46
N GLY A 350 -13.04 -36.81 -2.74
CA GLY A 350 -13.85 -37.89 -3.31
C GLY A 350 -13.13 -39.22 -3.57
N GLY A 351 -11.87 -39.37 -3.17
CA GLY A 351 -11.17 -40.65 -3.25
C GLY A 351 -11.71 -41.68 -2.24
N ASN A 352 -11.39 -42.95 -2.44
CA ASN A 352 -11.67 -43.99 -1.44
C ASN A 352 -10.82 -43.75 -0.18
N ILE A 353 -11.41 -43.97 0.99
CA ILE A 353 -10.77 -43.66 2.28
C ILE A 353 -9.65 -44.63 2.65
N ASP A 354 -9.65 -45.83 2.07
CA ASP A 354 -8.80 -47.00 2.38
C ASP A 354 -7.87 -47.39 1.21
N GLN A 355 -7.77 -46.55 0.18
CA GLN A 355 -6.89 -46.79 -0.96
C GLN A 355 -5.56 -46.05 -0.84
N PRO A 356 -4.48 -46.59 -1.41
CA PRO A 356 -3.16 -45.95 -1.42
C PRO A 356 -3.25 -44.48 -1.86
N LYS A 357 -2.55 -43.61 -1.12
CA LYS A 357 -2.63 -42.13 -1.04
C LYS A 357 -3.54 -41.59 0.08
N TYR A 358 -4.51 -42.36 0.56
CA TYR A 358 -5.30 -42.08 1.78
C TYR A 358 -5.93 -40.68 1.85
N ARG A 359 -6.39 -40.16 0.70
CA ARG A 359 -6.93 -38.79 0.58
C ARG A 359 -8.42 -38.70 0.88
N GLY A 360 -9.16 -39.77 0.64
CA GLY A 360 -10.63 -39.75 0.74
C GLY A 360 -11.13 -39.31 2.11
N SER A 361 -12.15 -38.46 2.14
CA SER A 361 -12.95 -38.17 3.34
C SER A 361 -14.34 -38.81 3.21
N LEU A 362 -15.07 -38.95 4.32
CA LEU A 362 -16.48 -39.35 4.23
C LEU A 362 -17.30 -38.21 3.60
N GLN A 363 -18.28 -38.56 2.79
CA GLN A 363 -19.12 -37.59 2.10
C GLN A 363 -20.15 -36.97 3.04
N GLY A 364 -20.48 -35.70 2.82
CA GLY A 364 -21.52 -35.00 3.57
C GLY A 364 -21.03 -34.09 4.69
N MET A 365 -22.00 -33.63 5.48
CA MET A 365 -21.86 -32.59 6.50
C MET A 365 -21.97 -33.10 7.95
N GLY A 366 -22.31 -34.38 8.12
CA GLY A 366 -22.58 -34.97 9.43
C GLY A 366 -21.32 -35.27 10.24
N GLU A 367 -21.52 -35.92 11.38
CA GLU A 367 -20.46 -36.30 12.32
C GLU A 367 -20.04 -37.77 12.17
N GLU A 368 -20.40 -38.41 11.06
CA GLU A 368 -20.07 -39.80 10.78
C GLU A 368 -18.56 -40.01 10.75
N THR A 369 -18.15 -41.17 11.25
CA THR A 369 -16.76 -41.58 11.29
C THR A 369 -16.58 -43.00 10.79
N GLN A 370 -15.43 -43.28 10.19
CA GLN A 370 -15.02 -44.61 9.80
C GLN A 370 -13.55 -44.83 10.09
N GLU A 371 -13.19 -46.00 10.61
CA GLU A 371 -11.79 -46.39 10.77
C GLU A 371 -11.16 -46.73 9.42
N ALA A 372 -9.98 -46.17 9.14
CA ALA A 372 -9.18 -46.50 7.97
C ALA A 372 -7.77 -46.93 8.42
N HIS A 373 -7.29 -48.02 7.83
CA HIS A 373 -5.94 -48.52 8.08
C HIS A 373 -4.97 -47.88 7.09
N ARG A 374 -4.05 -47.06 7.58
CA ARG A 374 -2.93 -46.54 6.77
C ARG A 374 -1.71 -47.41 7.02
N ASP A 375 -1.17 -48.00 5.96
CA ASP A 375 -0.08 -49.00 6.00
C ASP A 375 0.95 -48.75 7.13
N SER A 376 1.54 -47.55 7.17
CA SER A 376 2.63 -47.18 8.09
C SER A 376 2.21 -46.35 9.29
N ALA A 377 0.94 -45.94 9.41
CA ALA A 377 0.48 -44.98 10.43
C ALA A 377 -0.57 -45.54 11.40
N GLY A 378 -1.00 -46.80 11.22
CA GLY A 378 -1.99 -47.44 12.08
C GLY A 378 -3.44 -47.10 11.70
N ILE A 379 -4.35 -47.26 12.67
CA ILE A 379 -5.78 -46.97 12.52
C ILE A 379 -5.99 -45.46 12.67
N GLU A 380 -6.64 -44.85 11.68
CA GLU A 380 -7.09 -43.46 11.69
C GLU A 380 -8.62 -43.40 11.71
N VAL A 381 -9.18 -42.51 12.53
CA VAL A 381 -10.61 -42.18 12.49
C VAL A 381 -10.85 -41.12 11.42
N VAL A 382 -11.56 -41.49 10.37
CA VAL A 382 -11.86 -40.63 9.22
C VAL A 382 -13.22 -39.98 9.43
N HIS A 383 -13.26 -38.65 9.37
CA HIS A 383 -14.49 -37.86 9.45
C HIS A 383 -15.04 -37.46 8.07
N THR A 384 -16.21 -36.82 8.07
CA THR A 384 -16.81 -36.22 6.89
C THR A 384 -16.04 -34.99 6.39
N TYR A 385 -16.22 -34.65 5.12
CA TYR A 385 -15.72 -33.40 4.55
C TYR A 385 -16.18 -32.18 5.36
N GLY A 386 -17.48 -32.12 5.68
CA GLY A 386 -18.04 -31.03 6.47
C GLY A 386 -17.41 -30.91 7.86
N TRP A 387 -17.11 -32.04 8.51
CA TRP A 387 -16.40 -32.04 9.79
C TRP A 387 -15.02 -31.39 9.67
N TYR A 388 -14.20 -31.79 8.68
CA TYR A 388 -12.87 -31.21 8.47
C TYR A 388 -12.92 -29.72 8.18
N MET A 389 -13.84 -29.29 7.30
CA MET A 389 -14.02 -27.87 6.96
C MET A 389 -14.43 -27.03 8.17
N LYS A 390 -15.43 -27.48 8.95
CA LYS A 390 -15.83 -26.81 10.21
C LYS A 390 -14.67 -26.73 11.20
N LYS A 391 -13.85 -27.78 11.28
CA LYS A 391 -12.68 -27.82 12.18
C LYS A 391 -11.61 -26.79 11.81
N TYR A 392 -11.31 -26.61 10.52
CA TYR A 392 -10.40 -25.54 10.08
C TYR A 392 -10.91 -24.14 10.44
N ILE A 393 -12.19 -23.89 10.20
CA ILE A 393 -12.80 -22.58 10.44
C ILE A 393 -12.83 -22.27 11.94
N SER A 394 -13.31 -23.20 12.77
CA SER A 394 -13.40 -23.01 14.22
C SER A 394 -12.04 -22.78 14.88
N GLU A 395 -10.99 -23.50 14.44
CA GLU A 395 -9.63 -23.32 14.97
C GLU A 395 -8.98 -22.01 14.51
N ALA A 396 -9.21 -21.59 13.26
CA ALA A 396 -8.79 -20.26 12.79
C ALA A 396 -9.51 -19.14 13.56
N LYS A 397 -10.81 -19.29 13.78
CA LYS A 397 -11.62 -18.36 14.57
C LYS A 397 -11.13 -18.27 16.02
N ALA A 398 -10.67 -19.39 16.61
CA ALA A 398 -10.07 -19.40 17.94
C ALA A 398 -8.74 -18.62 18.02
N LYS A 399 -8.00 -18.50 16.90
CA LYS A 399 -6.84 -17.60 16.79
C LYS A 399 -7.22 -16.14 16.52
N GLY A 400 -8.50 -15.85 16.34
CA GLY A 400 -9.02 -14.53 16.00
C GLY A 400 -8.82 -14.18 14.51
N ALA A 401 -8.66 -15.18 13.64
CA ALA A 401 -8.59 -14.98 12.20
C ALA A 401 -9.99 -15.02 11.55
N THR A 402 -10.13 -14.32 10.42
CA THR A 402 -11.34 -14.32 9.60
C THR A 402 -11.21 -15.36 8.49
N SER A 403 -12.12 -16.33 8.44
CA SER A 403 -12.12 -17.37 7.42
C SER A 403 -13.02 -17.02 6.23
N ILE A 404 -12.53 -17.31 5.03
CA ILE A 404 -13.27 -17.29 3.78
C ILE A 404 -13.13 -18.67 3.15
N VAL A 405 -14.24 -19.39 3.05
CA VAL A 405 -14.32 -20.68 2.38
C VAL A 405 -14.61 -20.45 0.91
N ILE A 406 -13.88 -21.14 0.05
CA ILE A 406 -13.96 -21.01 -1.40
C ILE A 406 -14.35 -22.38 -1.94
N SER A 407 -15.41 -22.47 -2.76
CA SER A 407 -15.74 -23.73 -3.42
C SER A 407 -14.65 -24.11 -4.43
N MET A 408 -14.42 -25.41 -4.63
CA MET A 408 -13.38 -25.88 -5.56
C MET A 408 -13.63 -25.36 -6.99
N ILE A 409 -12.59 -24.93 -7.71
CA ILE A 409 -12.73 -24.56 -9.13
C ILE A 409 -13.33 -25.71 -9.96
N PRO A 410 -14.04 -25.44 -11.07
CA PRO A 410 -14.58 -26.50 -11.90
C PRO A 410 -13.46 -27.23 -12.66
N ARG A 411 -13.70 -28.51 -12.95
CA ARG A 411 -12.89 -29.27 -13.89
C ARG A 411 -13.25 -28.87 -15.32
N ASN A 412 -12.33 -29.04 -16.27
CA ASN A 412 -12.59 -28.88 -17.70
C ASN A 412 -13.42 -30.05 -18.25
N ILE A 413 -14.63 -30.22 -17.74
CA ILE A 413 -15.60 -31.24 -18.12
C ILE A 413 -16.86 -30.51 -18.55
N TRP A 414 -17.34 -30.84 -19.75
CA TRP A 414 -18.46 -30.17 -20.39
C TRP A 414 -19.58 -31.15 -20.66
N LYS A 415 -20.82 -30.73 -20.39
CA LYS A 415 -22.04 -31.44 -20.73
C LYS A 415 -23.03 -30.46 -21.34
N ASP A 416 -23.50 -30.77 -22.55
CA ASP A 416 -24.50 -29.95 -23.27
C ASP A 416 -24.11 -28.46 -23.40
N GLY A 417 -22.81 -28.18 -23.62
CA GLY A 417 -22.27 -26.82 -23.74
C GLY A 417 -22.07 -26.08 -22.42
N LYS A 418 -22.29 -26.76 -21.28
CA LYS A 418 -22.12 -26.22 -19.93
C LYS A 418 -20.99 -26.92 -19.19
N VAL A 419 -20.25 -26.19 -18.37
CA VAL A 419 -19.20 -26.74 -17.50
C VAL A 419 -19.84 -27.50 -16.32
N GLU A 420 -19.27 -28.62 -15.90
CA GLU A 420 -19.79 -29.37 -14.76
C GLU A 420 -19.57 -28.60 -13.44
N ARG A 421 -20.67 -28.29 -12.73
CA ARG A 421 -20.64 -27.68 -11.39
C ARG A 421 -20.51 -28.75 -10.30
N ALA A 422 -19.95 -28.33 -9.18
CA ALA A 422 -19.89 -29.12 -7.95
C ALA A 422 -21.20 -29.09 -7.11
N THR A 423 -22.34 -28.74 -7.73
CA THR A 423 -23.66 -28.66 -7.07
C THR A 423 -24.07 -30.01 -6.48
N GLY A 424 -24.67 -30.00 -5.30
CA GLY A 424 -25.06 -31.18 -4.54
C GLY A 424 -23.89 -31.98 -3.95
N SER A 425 -22.68 -31.41 -3.93
CA SER A 425 -21.47 -32.09 -3.46
C SER A 425 -20.53 -31.14 -2.70
N TYR A 426 -19.21 -31.28 -2.85
CA TYR A 426 -18.19 -30.50 -2.15
C TYR A 426 -18.34 -28.98 -2.29
N GLY A 427 -18.94 -28.48 -3.39
CA GLY A 427 -19.24 -27.06 -3.54
C GLY A 427 -20.27 -26.58 -2.51
N ASP A 428 -21.39 -27.29 -2.41
CA ASP A 428 -22.48 -26.97 -1.49
C ASP A 428 -22.08 -27.27 -0.04
N TRP A 429 -21.38 -28.38 0.23
CA TRP A 429 -20.87 -28.68 1.57
C TRP A 429 -19.86 -27.64 2.06
N ALA A 430 -19.05 -27.04 1.17
CA ALA A 430 -18.17 -25.94 1.54
C ALA A 430 -18.98 -24.70 1.97
N ALA A 431 -20.07 -24.39 1.25
CA ALA A 431 -20.99 -23.31 1.61
C ALA A 431 -21.67 -23.57 2.95
N GLU A 432 -22.18 -24.78 3.16
CA GLU A 432 -22.83 -25.20 4.41
C GLU A 432 -21.87 -25.14 5.60
N ALA A 433 -20.61 -25.58 5.42
CA ALA A 433 -19.58 -25.49 6.46
C ALA A 433 -19.25 -24.03 6.82
N ALA A 434 -19.16 -23.15 5.82
CA ALA A 434 -18.94 -21.73 6.04
C ALA A 434 -20.09 -21.11 6.84
N GLN A 435 -21.33 -21.40 6.43
CA GLN A 435 -22.53 -20.93 7.11
C GLN A 435 -22.60 -21.43 8.57
N ALA A 436 -22.31 -22.71 8.80
CA ALA A 436 -22.39 -23.33 10.13
C ALA A 436 -21.43 -22.67 11.14
N GLU A 437 -20.25 -22.24 10.69
CA GLU A 437 -19.22 -21.64 11.56
C GLU A 437 -19.21 -20.10 11.54
N GLY A 438 -20.06 -19.49 10.71
CA GLY A 438 -20.13 -18.04 10.50
C GLY A 438 -18.89 -17.49 9.77
N ALA A 439 -18.33 -18.25 8.84
CA ALA A 439 -17.31 -17.78 7.90
C ALA A 439 -17.95 -17.20 6.63
N PHE A 440 -17.16 -16.43 5.89
CA PHE A 440 -17.56 -15.98 4.55
C PHE A 440 -17.46 -17.14 3.56
N PHE A 441 -18.26 -17.08 2.49
CA PHE A 441 -18.23 -18.05 1.40
C PHE A 441 -18.14 -17.37 0.04
N ILE A 442 -17.34 -17.93 -0.85
CA ILE A 442 -17.25 -17.55 -2.27
C ILE A 442 -17.50 -18.79 -3.12
N ASN A 443 -18.50 -18.72 -4.02
CA ASN A 443 -18.79 -19.81 -4.93
C ASN A 443 -17.91 -19.77 -6.19
N LEU A 444 -16.59 -19.89 -6.02
CA LEU A 444 -15.65 -19.81 -7.14
C LEU A 444 -15.87 -20.91 -8.19
N ASN A 445 -16.49 -22.04 -7.83
CA ASN A 445 -16.92 -23.07 -8.76
C ASN A 445 -17.85 -22.51 -9.85
N GLU A 446 -18.88 -21.73 -9.45
CA GLU A 446 -19.84 -21.15 -10.38
C GLU A 446 -19.20 -20.02 -11.19
N GLU A 447 -18.56 -19.07 -10.52
CA GLU A 447 -18.00 -17.88 -11.18
C GLU A 447 -16.95 -18.24 -12.24
N VAL A 448 -16.08 -19.23 -11.96
CA VAL A 448 -15.11 -19.70 -12.95
C VAL A 448 -15.79 -20.50 -14.06
N ALA A 449 -16.87 -21.24 -13.76
CA ALA A 449 -17.61 -21.97 -14.77
C ALA A 449 -18.32 -21.03 -15.76
N GLU A 450 -18.86 -19.91 -15.30
CA GLU A 450 -19.42 -18.85 -16.16
C GLU A 450 -18.35 -18.22 -17.07
N GLU A 451 -17.17 -17.89 -16.52
CA GLU A 451 -16.03 -17.38 -17.31
C GLU A 451 -15.59 -18.41 -18.37
N TYR A 452 -15.50 -19.70 -18.00
CA TYR A 452 -15.18 -20.78 -18.94
C TYR A 452 -16.20 -20.89 -20.06
N GLU A 453 -17.49 -20.84 -19.74
CA GLU A 453 -18.57 -20.88 -20.73
C GLU A 453 -18.55 -19.70 -21.69
N ALA A 454 -18.26 -18.50 -21.19
CA ALA A 454 -18.13 -17.30 -22.02
C ALA A 454 -16.97 -17.41 -23.03
N MET A 455 -15.87 -18.06 -22.66
CA MET A 455 -14.73 -18.31 -23.56
C MET A 455 -14.93 -19.51 -24.49
N GLY A 456 -15.74 -20.48 -24.08
CA GLY A 456 -15.97 -21.72 -24.80
C GLY A 456 -14.84 -22.77 -24.66
N PRO A 457 -15.15 -24.04 -24.98
CA PRO A 457 -14.30 -25.19 -24.64
C PRO A 457 -12.93 -25.17 -25.32
N ASP A 458 -12.81 -24.63 -26.53
CA ASP A 458 -11.54 -24.61 -27.29
C ASP A 458 -10.50 -23.66 -26.68
N ILE A 459 -10.94 -22.53 -26.13
CA ILE A 459 -10.06 -21.60 -25.41
C ILE A 459 -9.71 -22.21 -24.05
N VAL A 460 -10.72 -22.67 -23.30
CA VAL A 460 -10.54 -23.22 -21.95
C VAL A 460 -9.62 -24.43 -21.96
N LYS A 461 -9.69 -25.31 -22.97
CA LYS A 461 -8.78 -26.46 -23.10
C LYS A 461 -7.30 -26.08 -23.05
N LYS A 462 -6.93 -24.88 -23.52
CA LYS A 462 -5.54 -24.40 -23.48
C LYS A 462 -5.05 -24.08 -22.07
N PHE A 463 -5.95 -23.86 -21.12
CA PHE A 463 -5.59 -23.68 -19.71
C PHE A 463 -5.21 -24.99 -19.03
N PHE A 464 -5.54 -26.14 -19.61
CA PHE A 464 -5.42 -27.45 -18.99
C PHE A 464 -4.39 -28.32 -19.76
N PRO A 465 -3.08 -28.14 -19.53
CA PRO A 465 -2.03 -28.71 -20.38
C PRO A 465 -1.87 -30.23 -20.26
N LYS A 466 -2.33 -30.84 -19.17
CA LYS A 466 -2.11 -32.26 -18.85
C LYS A 466 -3.40 -33.07 -18.70
N ASP A 467 -4.33 -32.54 -17.92
CA ASP A 467 -5.59 -33.22 -17.59
C ASP A 467 -6.71 -32.18 -17.38
N HIS A 468 -7.92 -32.62 -17.10
CA HIS A 468 -9.08 -31.75 -16.92
C HIS A 468 -9.16 -31.04 -15.55
N THR A 469 -8.10 -31.04 -14.74
CA THR A 469 -8.12 -30.51 -13.36
C THR A 469 -7.05 -29.45 -13.14
N HIS A 470 -5.87 -29.65 -13.70
CA HIS A 470 -4.71 -28.83 -13.42
C HIS A 470 -4.52 -27.74 -14.47
N THR A 471 -4.54 -26.48 -14.02
CA THR A 471 -4.34 -25.30 -14.87
C THR A 471 -2.86 -24.99 -15.10
N ASN A 472 -2.54 -24.27 -16.18
CA ASN A 472 -1.27 -23.54 -16.37
C ASN A 472 -1.35 -22.11 -15.77
N ASP A 473 -0.32 -21.28 -15.95
CA ASP A 473 -0.30 -19.90 -15.42
C ASP A 473 -1.50 -19.06 -15.88
N ALA A 474 -1.91 -19.18 -17.15
CA ALA A 474 -3.03 -18.40 -17.69
C ALA A 474 -4.37 -18.78 -17.03
N GLY A 475 -4.64 -20.09 -16.88
CA GLY A 475 -5.82 -20.58 -16.16
C GLY A 475 -5.80 -20.23 -14.68
N ALA A 476 -4.63 -20.36 -14.03
CA ALA A 476 -4.46 -20.00 -12.63
C ALA A 476 -4.69 -18.50 -12.39
N ARG A 477 -4.21 -17.65 -13.30
CA ARG A 477 -4.38 -16.19 -13.22
C ARG A 477 -5.83 -15.78 -13.43
N LEU A 478 -6.54 -16.43 -14.36
CA LEU A 478 -7.98 -16.22 -14.53
C LEU A 478 -8.73 -16.55 -13.24
N ASN A 479 -8.51 -17.74 -12.69
CA ASN A 479 -9.15 -18.19 -11.45
C ASN A 479 -8.84 -17.24 -10.27
N ALA A 480 -7.58 -16.77 -10.16
CA ALA A 480 -7.17 -15.82 -9.13
C ALA A 480 -7.80 -14.42 -9.32
N LEU A 481 -7.94 -13.96 -10.56
CA LEU A 481 -8.62 -12.70 -10.88
C LEU A 481 -10.10 -12.78 -10.55
N THR A 482 -10.78 -13.86 -10.93
CA THR A 482 -12.19 -14.11 -10.58
C THR A 482 -12.36 -14.10 -9.06
N LEU A 483 -11.53 -14.84 -8.33
CA LEU A 483 -11.56 -14.81 -6.86
C LEU A 483 -11.33 -13.40 -6.29
N ALA A 484 -10.40 -12.63 -6.85
CA ALA A 484 -10.15 -11.27 -6.40
C ALA A 484 -11.36 -10.35 -6.62
N LYS A 485 -12.07 -10.47 -7.75
CA LYS A 485 -13.34 -9.74 -8.01
C LYS A 485 -14.37 -10.10 -6.96
N GLU A 486 -14.57 -11.39 -6.69
CA GLU A 486 -15.51 -11.86 -5.67
C GLU A 486 -15.17 -11.33 -4.28
N ILE A 487 -13.90 -11.42 -3.85
CA ILE A 487 -13.47 -10.85 -2.55
C ILE A 487 -13.75 -9.35 -2.50
N LYS A 488 -13.66 -8.62 -3.63
CA LYS A 488 -13.97 -7.19 -3.68
C LYS A 488 -15.45 -6.90 -3.46
N ASP A 489 -16.33 -7.79 -3.89
CA ASP A 489 -17.77 -7.66 -3.79
C ASP A 489 -18.32 -8.09 -2.42
N LEU A 490 -17.58 -8.92 -1.67
CA LEU A 490 -17.82 -9.18 -0.23
C LEU A 490 -17.47 -7.98 0.66
N ARG A 491 -18.23 -6.89 0.58
CA ARG A 491 -17.97 -5.63 1.31
C ARG A 491 -17.98 -5.77 2.84
N ASP A 492 -18.67 -6.76 3.37
CA ASP A 492 -18.71 -7.05 4.81
C ASP A 492 -17.49 -7.87 5.29
N CYS A 493 -16.71 -8.45 4.36
CA CYS A 493 -15.46 -9.13 4.67
C CYS A 493 -14.29 -8.15 4.66
N PRO A 494 -13.57 -7.91 5.78
CA PRO A 494 -12.48 -6.93 5.82
C PRO A 494 -11.36 -7.14 4.79
N LEU A 495 -11.25 -8.34 4.22
CA LEU A 495 -10.26 -8.66 3.20
C LEU A 495 -10.45 -7.81 1.91
N TYR A 496 -11.67 -7.36 1.61
CA TYR A 496 -12.00 -6.55 0.42
C TYR A 496 -11.16 -5.27 0.32
N GLY A 497 -10.76 -4.71 1.47
CA GLY A 497 -9.98 -3.48 1.58
C GLY A 497 -8.55 -3.62 1.09
N TYR A 498 -8.06 -4.86 0.93
CA TYR A 498 -6.70 -5.18 0.50
C TYR A 498 -6.62 -5.66 -0.95
N VAL A 499 -7.75 -5.84 -1.64
CA VAL A 499 -7.76 -6.26 -3.05
C VAL A 499 -7.50 -5.06 -3.97
N GLU A 500 -6.54 -5.22 -4.88
CA GLU A 500 -6.14 -4.27 -5.92
C GLU A 500 -6.22 -4.95 -7.29
N ILE A 501 -7.32 -4.74 -8.01
CA ILE A 501 -7.46 -5.22 -9.39
C ILE A 501 -6.97 -4.10 -10.32
N PRO A 502 -5.93 -4.35 -11.14
CA PRO A 502 -5.46 -3.38 -12.13
C PRO A 502 -6.62 -2.96 -13.04
N ARG A 503 -6.72 -1.65 -13.33
CA ARG A 503 -7.63 -1.19 -14.38
C ARG A 503 -6.99 -1.54 -15.73
N ASN A 504 -7.69 -2.38 -16.50
CA ASN A 504 -7.35 -2.64 -17.90
C ASN A 504 -7.50 -1.38 -18.75
#